data_AF-A0A385EXS9-F1
#
_entry.id   AF-A0A385EXS9-F1
#
_cell.length_a   1.000
_cell.length_b   1.000
_cell.length_c   1.000
_cell.angle_alpha   90.00
_cell.angle_beta   90.00
_cell.angle_gamma   90.00
#
_symmetry.space_group_name_H-M   'P 1'
#
loop_
_entity.id
_entity.type
_entity.pdbx_description
1 polymer ?
#
loop_
_entity_poly.entity_id
_entity_poly.type
_entity_poly.pdbx_seq_one_letter_code
_entity_poly.pdbx_strand_id
1 'polypeptide(L)'
;MSTSNTSSPMDQNVFDPQAAAQARDRRKKVIEKSLAKRHRKEKAFRFAGLSAVVIGLAFVALLFGSILAKGLPAFWQTSMNVPVYFDPKVIDAGPVPVRTQGETPAHYQERYVDWQTKMGMVDWDSLIVNGMIAKDPSLASQRDYLSSLYASSEAYRLRDMVFADPSLIGKKENLTFLGDANVDVWLKGNIDRSLPDDQQQLDPEIRKLADDLKAKGVLENTFNTTLFKNPDSRSSPAISGLAGAFMGSLFMMLIVIIISIPIGVASAIYLEEFAPKNVITDIIEVNINNLAAVPSIVFGLLGAAIFIGWMHLPLSAPFVGGLVLSLMTLPTVIITTRASLKAVPPSIRQAALGLGASKVQTVFHHVLPLALPGIMTGAIIGVAHALGETAPLLLIGMSAFVASVPTTPFDQATALPVQVYLWQGNELRNFFEGRTAAAIIVLLALMIGLNSLAIWLRKKFEVRW
;
A
#
# COMPACT_ATOMS: atom_id res chain seq x y z
N MET A 1 -28.49 83.34 43.29
CA MET A 1 -29.22 82.13 42.81
C MET A 1 -28.21 81.29 42.02
N SER A 2 -27.32 80.53 42.64
CA SER A 2 -27.42 79.16 43.19
C SER A 2 -27.81 78.07 42.17
N THR A 3 -26.75 77.49 41.57
CA THR A 3 -26.44 76.05 41.40
C THR A 3 -27.50 75.06 40.89
N SER A 4 -27.21 74.45 39.74
CA SER A 4 -27.60 73.07 39.40
C SER A 4 -26.35 72.25 39.09
N ASN A 5 -25.90 71.46 40.06
CA ASN A 5 -24.92 70.39 39.89
C ASN A 5 -25.48 69.15 40.59
N THR A 6 -26.00 68.20 39.81
CA THR A 6 -26.45 66.90 40.28
C THR A 6 -25.26 65.94 40.35
N SER A 7 -24.65 65.83 41.53
CA SER A 7 -23.75 64.73 41.88
C SER A 7 -24.57 63.58 42.49
N SER A 8 -24.65 62.46 41.77
CA SER A 8 -25.16 61.19 42.31
C SER A 8 -24.20 60.68 43.40
N PRO A 9 -24.68 60.12 44.54
CA PRO A 9 -23.79 59.66 45.60
C PRO A 9 -23.12 58.35 45.19
N MET A 10 -21.78 58.31 45.30
CA MET A 10 -21.04 57.05 45.30
C MET A 10 -21.51 56.18 46.47
N ASP A 11 -22.04 54.99 46.16
CA ASP A 11 -22.19 53.91 47.13
C ASP A 11 -20.80 53.53 47.65
N GLN A 12 -20.48 54.00 48.86
CA GLN A 12 -19.39 53.46 49.66
C GLN A 12 -19.83 52.07 50.14
N ASN A 13 -19.46 51.04 49.38
CA ASN A 13 -19.49 49.66 49.85
C ASN A 13 -18.58 49.54 51.08
N VAL A 14 -19.16 49.66 52.27
CA VAL A 14 -18.49 49.39 53.54
C VAL A 14 -18.16 47.90 53.57
N PHE A 15 -16.88 47.57 53.40
CA PHE A 15 -16.39 46.20 53.47
C PHE A 15 -16.51 45.70 54.91
N ASP A 16 -17.52 44.88 55.20
CA ASP A 16 -17.67 44.18 56.48
C ASP A 16 -16.78 42.91 56.51
N PRO A 17 -15.69 42.89 57.30
CA PRO A 17 -14.76 41.77 57.36
C PRO A 17 -15.40 40.49 57.91
N GLN A 18 -16.41 40.59 58.78
CA GLN A 18 -17.06 39.44 59.40
C GLN A 18 -18.06 38.78 58.45
N ALA A 19 -18.86 39.58 57.75
CA ALA A 19 -19.74 39.08 56.69
C ALA A 19 -18.93 38.42 55.55
N ALA A 20 -17.80 39.02 55.16
CA ALA A 20 -16.89 38.46 54.17
C ALA A 20 -16.26 37.12 54.64
N ALA A 21 -15.90 36.99 55.92
CA ALA A 21 -15.37 35.76 56.49
C ALA A 21 -16.43 34.63 56.54
N GLN A 22 -17.66 34.93 56.95
CA GLN A 22 -18.76 33.94 56.97
C GLN A 22 -19.17 33.49 55.56
N ALA A 23 -19.17 34.40 54.59
CA ALA A 23 -19.40 34.06 53.18
C ALA A 23 -18.29 33.16 52.62
N ARG A 24 -17.02 33.39 53.03
CA ARG A 24 -15.88 32.51 52.70
C ARG A 24 -16.06 31.11 53.27
N ASP A 25 -16.47 30.99 54.53
CA ASP A 25 -16.66 29.69 55.19
C ASP A 25 -17.85 28.91 54.62
N ARG A 26 -18.96 29.58 54.29
CA ARG A 26 -20.07 28.95 53.54
C ARG A 26 -19.61 28.46 52.18
N ARG A 27 -18.88 29.27 51.40
CA ARG A 27 -18.30 28.85 50.11
C ARG A 27 -17.38 27.65 50.28
N LYS A 28 -16.51 27.65 51.29
CA LYS A 28 -15.57 26.55 51.56
C LYS A 28 -16.31 25.25 51.86
N LYS A 29 -17.33 25.27 52.73
CA LYS A 29 -18.16 24.09 53.03
C LYS A 29 -18.94 23.57 51.83
N VAL A 30 -19.45 24.45 50.97
CA VAL A 30 -20.14 24.06 49.72
C VAL A 30 -19.15 23.41 48.75
N ILE A 31 -17.95 23.98 48.61
CA ILE A 31 -16.88 23.41 47.78
C ILE A 31 -16.48 22.04 48.31
N GLU A 32 -16.19 21.90 49.60
CA GLU A 32 -15.83 20.62 50.25
C GLU A 32 -16.88 19.54 50.03
N LYS A 33 -18.17 19.86 50.19
CA LYS A 33 -19.28 18.93 49.90
C LYS A 33 -19.36 18.53 48.42
N SER A 34 -18.94 19.41 47.50
CA SER A 34 -18.96 19.16 46.06
C SER A 34 -17.72 18.40 45.54
N LEU A 35 -16.59 18.49 46.26
CA LEU A 35 -15.31 17.91 45.85
C LEU A 35 -15.38 16.40 45.70
N ALA A 36 -15.98 15.68 46.65
CA ALA A 36 -16.11 14.22 46.57
C ALA A 36 -16.90 13.76 45.33
N LYS A 37 -18.00 14.46 44.99
CA LYS A 37 -18.78 14.17 43.78
C LYS A 37 -17.97 14.46 42.50
N ARG A 38 -17.22 15.56 42.48
CA ARG A 38 -16.36 15.95 41.36
C ARG A 38 -15.21 14.96 41.16
N HIS A 39 -14.51 14.56 42.23
CA HIS A 39 -13.44 13.56 42.16
C HIS A 39 -13.93 12.19 41.70
N ARG A 40 -15.13 11.75 42.13
CA ARG A 40 -15.72 10.50 41.60
C ARG A 40 -16.04 10.59 40.11
N LYS A 41 -16.64 11.70 39.66
CA LYS A 41 -16.91 11.94 38.23
C LYS A 41 -15.63 12.01 37.40
N GLU A 42 -14.62 12.69 37.91
CA GLU A 42 -13.31 12.78 37.29
C GLU A 42 -12.62 11.41 37.21
N LYS A 43 -12.65 10.61 38.28
CA LYS A 43 -12.10 9.25 38.28
C LYS A 43 -12.85 8.35 37.29
N ALA A 44 -14.18 8.44 37.25
CA ALA A 44 -14.99 7.69 36.29
C ALA A 44 -14.68 8.09 34.84
N PHE A 45 -14.56 9.40 34.55
CA PHE A 45 -14.18 9.89 33.23
C PHE A 45 -12.79 9.44 32.81
N ARG A 46 -11.79 9.55 33.70
CA ARG A 46 -10.43 9.05 33.46
C ARG A 46 -10.40 7.55 33.23
N PHE A 47 -11.15 6.77 34.02
CA PHE A 47 -11.24 5.32 33.86
C PHE A 47 -11.91 4.94 32.54
N ALA A 48 -13.01 5.60 32.16
CA ALA A 48 -13.68 5.39 30.89
C ALA A 48 -12.75 5.73 29.71
N GLY A 49 -12.04 6.86 29.77
CA GLY A 49 -11.06 7.26 28.76
C GLY A 49 -9.90 6.27 28.63
N LEU A 50 -9.30 5.84 29.75
CA LEU A 50 -8.24 4.83 29.75
C LEU A 50 -8.74 3.49 29.20
N SER A 51 -9.93 3.05 29.62
CA SER A 51 -10.52 1.79 29.14
C SER A 51 -10.76 1.81 27.65
N ALA A 52 -11.27 2.93 27.10
CA ALA A 52 -11.47 3.10 25.66
C ALA A 52 -10.14 3.00 24.89
N VAL A 53 -9.07 3.64 25.38
CA VAL A 53 -7.73 3.55 24.77
C VAL A 53 -7.19 2.12 24.83
N VAL A 54 -7.30 1.44 25.97
CA VAL A 54 -6.83 0.05 26.14
C VAL A 54 -7.60 -0.90 25.22
N ILE A 55 -8.92 -0.78 25.13
CA ILE A 55 -9.75 -1.58 24.22
C ILE A 55 -9.35 -1.32 22.77
N GLY A 56 -9.16 -0.05 22.38
CA GLY A 56 -8.70 0.31 21.04
C GLY A 56 -7.35 -0.33 20.70
N LEU A 57 -6.37 -0.24 21.60
CA LEU A 57 -5.06 -0.88 21.43
C LEU A 57 -5.16 -2.42 21.37
N ALA A 58 -6.07 -3.02 22.15
CA ALA A 58 -6.31 -4.47 22.09
C ALA A 58 -6.87 -4.90 20.73
N PHE A 59 -7.81 -4.15 20.15
CA PHE A 59 -8.31 -4.42 18.79
C PHE A 59 -7.21 -4.27 17.74
N VAL A 60 -6.35 -3.26 17.84
CA VAL A 60 -5.19 -3.11 16.95
C VAL A 60 -4.25 -4.30 17.10
N ALA A 61 -3.90 -4.71 18.31
CA ALA A 61 -3.04 -5.87 18.55
C ALA A 61 -3.65 -7.16 18.00
N LEU A 62 -4.96 -7.37 18.15
CA LEU A 62 -5.68 -8.51 17.57
C LEU A 62 -5.66 -8.47 16.04
N LEU A 63 -5.88 -7.30 15.44
CA LEU A 63 -5.85 -7.13 13.98
C LEU A 63 -4.47 -7.42 13.40
N PHE A 64 -3.41 -6.85 13.98
CA PHE A 64 -2.03 -7.14 13.57
C PHE A 64 -1.65 -8.61 13.82
N GLY A 65 -2.05 -9.16 14.97
CA GLY A 65 -1.83 -10.57 15.29
C GLY A 65 -2.49 -11.50 14.26
N SER A 66 -3.74 -11.22 13.87
CA SER A 66 -4.45 -11.97 12.84
C SER A 66 -3.79 -11.83 11.47
N ILE A 67 -3.36 -10.62 11.08
CA ILE A 67 -2.68 -10.40 9.80
C ILE A 67 -1.36 -11.17 9.74
N LEU A 68 -0.55 -11.12 10.80
CA LEU A 68 0.72 -11.83 10.85
C LEU A 68 0.52 -13.35 10.88
N ALA A 69 -0.42 -13.86 11.68
CA ALA A 69 -0.71 -15.29 11.78
C ALA A 69 -1.19 -15.89 10.45
N LYS A 70 -2.02 -15.17 9.70
CA LYS A 70 -2.52 -15.61 8.38
C LYS A 70 -1.55 -15.33 7.24
N GLY A 71 -0.82 -14.21 7.31
CA GLY A 71 0.04 -13.73 6.24
C GLY A 71 1.42 -14.35 6.22
N LEU A 72 2.04 -14.59 7.38
CA LEU A 72 3.40 -15.15 7.42
C LEU A 72 3.50 -16.51 6.71
N PRO A 73 2.59 -17.48 6.91
CA PRO A 73 2.64 -18.76 6.21
C PRO A 73 2.56 -18.64 4.68
N ALA A 74 2.02 -17.56 4.12
CA ALA A 74 1.92 -17.36 2.68
C ALA A 74 3.25 -16.98 2.02
N PHE A 75 4.27 -16.60 2.80
CA PHE A 75 5.65 -16.44 2.29
C PHE A 75 6.37 -17.78 2.09
N TRP A 76 5.79 -18.90 2.54
CA TRP A 76 6.26 -20.24 2.23
C TRP A 76 5.27 -20.90 1.29
N GLN A 77 5.77 -21.62 0.30
CA GLN A 77 4.95 -22.34 -0.65
C GLN A 77 5.52 -23.72 -0.92
N THR A 78 4.63 -24.67 -1.16
CA THR A 78 4.96 -25.99 -1.64
C THR A 78 5.76 -25.86 -2.93
N SER A 79 6.87 -26.56 -3.00
CA SER A 79 7.80 -26.56 -4.13
C SER A 79 8.53 -27.88 -4.22
N MET A 80 9.18 -28.14 -5.35
CA MET A 80 10.05 -29.29 -5.51
C MET A 80 11.29 -28.95 -6.30
N ASN A 81 12.41 -29.56 -5.93
CA ASN A 81 13.64 -29.50 -6.69
C ASN A 81 13.71 -30.70 -7.64
N VAL A 82 13.77 -30.42 -8.94
CA VAL A 82 13.73 -31.44 -10.00
C VAL A 82 14.96 -31.28 -10.91
N PRO A 83 15.71 -32.36 -11.17
CA PRO A 83 16.78 -32.36 -12.17
C PRO A 83 16.16 -32.39 -13.57
N VAL A 84 16.16 -31.25 -14.24
CA VAL A 84 15.62 -31.12 -15.60
C VAL A 84 16.73 -31.34 -16.60
N TYR A 85 16.57 -32.35 -17.44
CA TYR A 85 17.37 -32.51 -18.64
C TYR A 85 16.65 -31.84 -19.80
N PHE A 86 17.26 -30.82 -20.41
CA PHE A 86 16.73 -30.18 -21.60
C PHE A 86 16.98 -31.08 -22.82
N ASP A 87 16.21 -32.16 -22.94
CA ASP A 87 16.42 -33.21 -23.94
C ASP A 87 16.23 -32.67 -25.37
N PRO A 88 17.26 -32.73 -26.24
CA PRO A 88 17.15 -32.32 -27.63
C PRO A 88 16.10 -33.11 -28.42
N LYS A 89 15.72 -34.31 -27.97
CA LYS A 89 14.67 -35.12 -28.61
C LYS A 89 13.26 -34.59 -28.33
N VAL A 90 13.07 -33.92 -27.20
CA VAL A 90 11.80 -33.28 -26.84
C VAL A 90 11.75 -31.87 -27.41
N ILE A 91 12.87 -31.13 -27.33
CA ILE A 91 13.00 -29.78 -27.87
C ILE A 91 13.37 -29.84 -29.36
N ASP A 92 12.49 -30.40 -30.18
CA ASP A 92 12.69 -30.59 -31.63
C ASP A 92 12.23 -29.35 -32.44
N ALA A 93 12.70 -28.17 -32.04
CA ALA A 93 12.41 -26.92 -32.76
C ALA A 93 13.53 -26.52 -33.74
N GLY A 94 14.66 -27.22 -33.73
CA GLY A 94 15.86 -26.87 -34.47
C GLY A 94 16.62 -25.67 -33.89
N PRO A 95 17.79 -25.32 -34.47
CA PRO A 95 18.60 -24.21 -33.99
C PRO A 95 17.95 -22.85 -34.26
N VAL A 96 18.28 -21.85 -33.44
CA VAL A 96 17.80 -20.47 -33.64
C VAL A 96 18.19 -19.98 -35.03
N PRO A 97 17.24 -19.47 -35.83
CA PRO A 97 17.54 -18.93 -37.16
C PRO A 97 18.54 -17.77 -37.08
N VAL A 98 19.61 -17.87 -37.87
CA VAL A 98 20.60 -16.80 -38.06
C VAL A 98 20.39 -16.16 -39.43
N ARG A 99 20.60 -14.84 -39.53
CA ARG A 99 20.54 -14.12 -40.81
C ARG A 99 21.59 -14.67 -41.78
N THR A 100 21.16 -15.00 -42.98
CA THR A 100 22.06 -15.45 -44.06
C THR A 100 22.42 -14.28 -44.99
N GLN A 101 23.58 -14.36 -45.64
CA GLN A 101 24.00 -13.32 -46.59
C GLN A 101 23.02 -13.28 -47.78
N GLY A 102 22.48 -12.08 -48.07
CA GLY A 102 21.53 -11.86 -49.16
C GLY A 102 20.05 -12.08 -48.80
N GLU A 103 19.73 -12.45 -47.55
CA GLU A 103 18.36 -12.64 -47.09
C GLU A 103 17.65 -11.30 -46.84
N THR A 104 16.39 -11.19 -47.29
CA THR A 104 15.57 -10.02 -46.98
C THR A 104 15.12 -10.05 -45.51
N PRO A 105 14.90 -8.89 -44.86
CA PRO A 105 14.40 -8.85 -43.48
C PRO A 105 13.08 -9.62 -43.29
N ALA A 106 12.22 -9.66 -44.31
CA ALA A 106 10.94 -10.36 -44.28
C ALA A 106 11.11 -11.89 -44.22
N HIS A 107 12.00 -12.47 -45.04
CA HIS A 107 12.27 -13.91 -45.00
C HIS A 107 12.91 -14.36 -43.68
N TYR A 108 13.82 -13.56 -43.13
CA TYR A 108 14.38 -13.83 -41.79
C TYR A 108 13.27 -13.87 -40.73
N GLN A 109 12.35 -12.88 -40.77
CA GLN A 109 11.25 -12.81 -39.81
C GLN A 109 10.30 -14.01 -39.93
N GLU A 110 10.02 -14.46 -41.15
CA GLU A 110 9.20 -15.66 -41.40
C GLU A 110 9.82 -16.91 -40.77
N ARG A 111 11.12 -17.17 -41.01
CA ARG A 111 11.83 -18.30 -40.39
C ARG A 111 11.88 -18.19 -38.87
N TYR A 112 12.07 -16.98 -38.36
CA TYR A 112 12.08 -16.74 -36.91
C TYR A 112 10.71 -17.03 -36.28
N VAL A 113 9.61 -16.60 -36.91
CA VAL A 113 8.24 -16.89 -36.44
C VAL A 113 7.91 -18.39 -36.54
N ASP A 114 8.35 -19.09 -37.60
CA ASP A 114 8.20 -20.54 -37.71
C ASP A 114 8.92 -21.28 -36.57
N TRP A 115 10.18 -20.87 -36.29
CA TRP A 115 10.94 -21.40 -35.16
C TRP A 115 10.26 -21.12 -33.82
N GLN A 116 9.77 -19.89 -33.60
CA GLN A 116 9.00 -19.54 -32.39
C GLN A 116 7.75 -20.40 -32.23
N THR A 117 7.05 -20.66 -33.33
CA THR A 117 5.84 -21.50 -33.36
C THR A 117 6.18 -22.94 -32.97
N LYS A 118 7.23 -23.52 -33.55
CA LYS A 118 7.74 -24.86 -33.20
C LYS A 118 8.14 -24.95 -31.72
N MET A 119 8.89 -23.97 -31.22
CA MET A 119 9.24 -23.87 -29.80
C MET A 119 8.02 -23.78 -28.88
N GLY A 120 6.95 -23.12 -29.34
CA GLY A 120 5.68 -23.05 -28.62
C GLY A 120 4.90 -24.37 -28.59
N MET A 121 5.15 -25.28 -29.54
CA MET A 121 4.51 -26.61 -29.65
C MET A 121 5.27 -27.71 -28.90
N VAL A 122 6.47 -27.44 -28.40
CA VAL A 122 7.25 -28.39 -27.59
C VAL A 122 6.48 -28.75 -26.31
N ASP A 123 6.49 -30.04 -25.96
CA ASP A 123 5.94 -30.53 -24.69
C ASP A 123 6.92 -30.24 -23.54
N TRP A 124 6.86 -29.01 -23.04
CA TRP A 124 7.70 -28.53 -21.94
C TRP A 124 7.37 -29.23 -20.61
N ASP A 125 6.12 -29.67 -20.42
CA ASP A 125 5.68 -30.45 -19.25
C ASP A 125 6.42 -31.79 -19.17
N SER A 126 6.61 -32.45 -20.31
CA SER A 126 7.39 -33.70 -20.37
C SER A 126 8.79 -33.56 -19.81
N LEU A 127 9.46 -32.39 -19.91
CA LEU A 127 10.78 -32.19 -19.31
C LEU A 127 10.74 -32.20 -17.77
N ILE A 128 9.72 -31.58 -17.19
CA ILE A 128 9.50 -31.55 -15.74
C ILE A 128 9.13 -32.95 -15.25
N VAL A 129 8.14 -33.57 -15.89
CA VAL A 129 7.64 -34.92 -15.58
C VAL A 129 8.77 -35.96 -15.68
N ASN A 130 9.57 -35.93 -16.75
CA ASN A 130 10.72 -36.83 -16.89
C ASN A 130 11.76 -36.59 -15.79
N GLY A 131 11.99 -35.34 -15.39
CA GLY A 131 12.87 -34.99 -14.27
C GLY A 131 12.36 -35.53 -12.93
N MET A 132 11.04 -35.46 -12.69
CA MET A 132 10.41 -36.02 -11.48
C MET A 132 10.57 -37.54 -11.43
N ILE A 133 10.30 -38.24 -12.54
CA ILE A 133 10.47 -39.69 -12.65
C ILE A 133 11.95 -40.09 -12.52
N ALA A 134 12.87 -39.29 -13.06
CA ALA A 134 14.31 -39.53 -12.90
C ALA A 134 14.76 -39.44 -11.43
N LYS A 135 14.10 -38.58 -10.63
CA LYS A 135 14.36 -38.43 -9.19
C LYS A 135 13.71 -39.56 -8.37
N ASP A 136 12.49 -39.96 -8.72
CA ASP A 136 11.79 -41.10 -8.11
C ASP A 136 11.15 -41.98 -9.21
N PRO A 137 11.81 -43.09 -9.61
CA PRO A 137 11.31 -43.99 -10.64
C PRO A 137 9.94 -44.62 -10.33
N SER A 138 9.52 -44.65 -9.05
CA SER A 138 8.19 -45.17 -8.68
C SER A 138 7.04 -44.30 -9.21
N LEU A 139 7.33 -43.06 -9.62
CA LEU A 139 6.34 -42.14 -10.20
C LEU A 139 5.98 -42.46 -11.65
N ALA A 140 6.73 -43.35 -12.32
CA ALA A 140 6.49 -43.68 -13.73
C ALA A 140 5.08 -44.22 -14.00
N SER A 141 4.49 -44.96 -13.06
CA SER A 141 3.12 -45.50 -13.19
C SER A 141 2.03 -44.46 -12.95
N GLN A 142 2.37 -43.27 -12.44
CA GLN A 142 1.45 -42.19 -12.11
C GLN A 142 1.71 -40.94 -12.97
N ARG A 143 2.34 -41.13 -14.13
CA ARG A 143 2.80 -40.05 -15.03
C ARG A 143 1.71 -39.02 -15.32
N ASP A 144 0.49 -39.49 -15.57
CA ASP A 144 -0.64 -38.66 -15.98
C ASP A 144 -1.08 -37.64 -14.91
N TYR A 145 -0.75 -37.90 -13.63
CA TYR A 145 -1.09 -37.01 -12.51
C TYR A 145 0.04 -36.02 -12.17
N LEU A 146 1.25 -36.21 -12.71
CA LEU A 146 2.42 -35.43 -12.28
C LEU A 146 2.34 -33.95 -12.70
N SER A 147 1.71 -33.66 -13.84
CA SER A 147 1.51 -32.28 -14.31
C SER A 147 0.59 -31.46 -13.41
N SER A 148 -0.28 -32.12 -12.63
CA SER A 148 -1.17 -31.46 -11.66
C SER A 148 -0.47 -31.08 -10.36
N LEU A 149 0.78 -31.50 -10.14
CA LEU A 149 1.51 -31.24 -8.89
C LEU A 149 2.24 -29.89 -8.87
N TYR A 150 2.55 -29.31 -10.03
CA TYR A 150 3.24 -28.04 -10.16
C TYR A 150 2.39 -26.99 -10.85
N ALA A 151 2.77 -25.74 -10.66
CA ALA A 151 2.12 -24.61 -11.30
C ALA A 151 2.27 -24.71 -12.84
N SER A 152 1.15 -24.62 -13.56
CA SER A 152 1.12 -24.68 -15.04
C SER A 152 2.09 -23.71 -15.73
N SER A 153 2.42 -22.60 -15.06
CA SER A 153 3.39 -21.62 -15.54
C SER A 153 4.84 -22.09 -15.60
N GLU A 154 5.19 -23.18 -14.91
CA GLU A 154 6.58 -23.67 -14.86
C GLU A 154 7.04 -24.22 -16.21
N ALA A 155 6.14 -24.82 -16.99
CA ALA A 155 6.40 -25.23 -18.36
C ALA A 155 6.76 -24.02 -19.25
N TYR A 156 6.01 -22.91 -19.14
CA TYR A 156 6.34 -21.66 -19.83
C TYR A 156 7.65 -21.05 -19.32
N ARG A 157 7.97 -21.19 -18.03
CA ARG A 157 9.26 -20.73 -17.51
C ARG A 157 10.43 -21.48 -18.14
N LEU A 158 10.34 -22.81 -18.30
CA LEU A 158 11.37 -23.58 -18.98
C LEU A 158 11.54 -23.16 -20.44
N ARG A 159 10.42 -22.98 -21.14
CA ARG A 159 10.41 -22.43 -22.49
C ARG A 159 11.17 -21.10 -22.55
N ASP A 160 10.78 -20.15 -21.71
CA ASP A 160 11.34 -18.80 -21.71
C ASP A 160 12.84 -18.80 -21.33
N MET A 161 13.28 -19.72 -20.46
CA MET A 161 14.70 -19.94 -20.17
C MET A 161 15.47 -20.37 -21.42
N VAL A 162 14.95 -21.32 -22.21
CA VAL A 162 15.61 -21.78 -23.45
C VAL A 162 15.55 -20.71 -24.55
N PHE A 163 14.49 -19.91 -24.61
CA PHE A 163 14.44 -18.75 -25.51
C PHE A 163 15.52 -17.71 -25.19
N ALA A 164 15.78 -17.47 -23.90
CA ALA A 164 16.81 -16.53 -23.45
C ALA A 164 18.22 -17.11 -23.63
N ASP A 165 18.41 -18.40 -23.36
CA ASP A 165 19.67 -19.12 -23.53
C ASP A 165 19.46 -20.51 -24.19
N PRO A 166 19.55 -20.59 -25.54
CA PRO A 166 19.44 -21.85 -26.26
C PRO A 166 20.55 -22.85 -25.94
N SER A 167 21.66 -22.42 -25.30
CA SER A 167 22.75 -23.32 -24.92
C SER A 167 22.37 -24.28 -23.79
N LEU A 168 21.20 -24.10 -23.18
CA LEU A 168 20.63 -25.02 -22.19
C LEU A 168 20.26 -26.37 -22.81
N ILE A 169 19.93 -26.41 -24.10
CA ILE A 169 19.58 -27.65 -24.79
C ILE A 169 20.73 -28.66 -24.71
N GLY A 170 20.44 -29.85 -24.22
CA GLY A 170 21.42 -30.92 -23.97
C GLY A 170 22.11 -30.85 -22.61
N LYS A 171 21.80 -29.87 -21.74
CA LYS A 171 22.32 -29.76 -20.36
C LYS A 171 21.30 -30.25 -19.33
N LYS A 172 21.81 -30.61 -18.15
CA LYS A 172 21.01 -30.92 -16.94
C LYS A 172 21.12 -29.78 -15.95
N GLU A 173 19.99 -29.25 -15.50
CA GLU A 173 19.92 -28.19 -14.49
C GLU A 173 19.00 -28.61 -13.36
N ASN A 174 19.38 -28.30 -12.12
CA ASN A 174 18.52 -28.54 -10.95
C ASN A 174 17.67 -27.30 -10.72
N LEU A 175 16.36 -27.43 -10.94
CA LEU A 175 15.42 -26.30 -10.89
C LEU A 175 14.39 -26.54 -9.80
N THR A 176 14.09 -25.47 -9.06
CA THR A 176 12.97 -25.45 -8.11
C THR A 176 11.71 -25.03 -8.85
N PHE A 177 10.67 -25.84 -8.76
CA PHE A 177 9.34 -25.61 -9.31
C PHE A 177 8.36 -25.34 -8.19
N LEU A 178 7.46 -24.37 -8.39
CA LEU A 178 6.37 -24.15 -7.46
C LEU A 178 5.31 -25.23 -7.63
N GLY A 179 4.79 -25.71 -6.51
CA GLY A 179 3.61 -26.58 -6.46
C GLY A 179 2.38 -25.84 -6.96
N ASP A 180 1.44 -26.60 -7.51
CA ASP A 180 0.13 -26.08 -7.89
C ASP A 180 -0.59 -25.44 -6.68
N ALA A 181 -1.45 -24.45 -6.93
CA ALA A 181 -2.14 -23.72 -5.87
C ALA A 181 -3.06 -24.64 -5.04
N ASN A 182 -3.77 -25.58 -5.67
CA ASN A 182 -4.64 -26.52 -4.96
C ASN A 182 -3.82 -27.55 -4.18
N VAL A 183 -2.66 -27.96 -4.70
CA VAL A 183 -1.72 -28.84 -4.00
C VAL A 183 -1.13 -28.15 -2.77
N ASP A 184 -0.78 -26.86 -2.87
CA ASP A 184 -0.33 -26.07 -1.74
C ASP A 184 -1.42 -25.92 -0.66
N VAL A 185 -2.67 -25.62 -1.06
CA VAL A 185 -3.83 -25.57 -0.15
C VAL A 185 -4.01 -26.90 0.57
N TRP A 186 -3.98 -28.01 -0.19
CA TRP A 186 -4.09 -29.36 0.35
C TRP A 186 -3.01 -29.60 1.39
N LEU A 187 -1.74 -29.45 1.03
CA LEU A 187 -0.60 -29.77 1.88
C LEU A 187 -0.44 -28.84 3.09
N LYS A 188 -0.93 -27.60 3.03
CA LYS A 188 -0.99 -26.69 4.19
C LYS A 188 -2.16 -26.98 5.13
N GLY A 189 -3.18 -27.72 4.67
CA GLY A 189 -4.38 -27.99 5.46
C GLY A 189 -5.33 -26.80 5.53
N ASN A 190 -5.31 -25.91 4.53
CA ASN A 190 -6.23 -24.77 4.43
C ASN A 190 -7.62 -25.17 3.89
N ILE A 191 -7.94 -26.46 3.91
CA ILE A 191 -9.18 -27.06 3.45
C ILE A 191 -9.59 -28.16 4.42
N ASP A 192 -10.90 -28.34 4.59
CA ASP A 192 -11.43 -29.45 5.38
C ASP A 192 -11.23 -30.77 4.61
N ARG A 193 -10.22 -31.53 5.02
CA ARG A 193 -9.89 -32.83 4.44
C ARG A 193 -10.90 -33.94 4.78
N SER A 194 -11.87 -33.69 5.67
CA SER A 194 -12.92 -34.65 6.02
C SER A 194 -14.11 -34.62 5.06
N LEU A 195 -14.18 -33.62 4.17
CA LEU A 195 -15.24 -33.52 3.17
C LEU A 195 -15.17 -34.66 2.15
N PRO A 196 -16.31 -35.09 1.59
CA PRO A 196 -16.35 -36.12 0.56
C PRO A 196 -15.63 -35.68 -0.73
N ASP A 197 -15.23 -36.65 -1.55
CA ASP A 197 -14.34 -36.43 -2.70
C ASP A 197 -14.90 -35.47 -3.75
N ASP A 198 -16.23 -35.41 -3.93
CA ASP A 198 -16.92 -34.49 -4.85
C ASP A 198 -16.87 -33.02 -4.42
N GLN A 199 -16.49 -32.76 -3.16
CA GLN A 199 -16.35 -31.41 -2.59
C GLN A 199 -14.88 -30.99 -2.43
N GLN A 200 -13.94 -31.83 -2.90
CA GLN A 200 -12.51 -31.54 -2.84
C GLN A 200 -12.03 -30.90 -4.15
N GLN A 201 -11.02 -30.03 -4.05
CA GLN A 201 -10.45 -29.33 -5.22
C GLN A 201 -9.54 -30.22 -6.07
N LEU A 202 -9.07 -31.33 -5.50
CA LEU A 202 -8.12 -32.25 -6.12
C LEU A 202 -8.70 -33.67 -6.14
N ASP A 203 -8.45 -34.39 -7.23
CA ASP A 203 -8.80 -35.79 -7.35
C ASP A 203 -8.14 -36.64 -6.25
N PRO A 204 -8.76 -37.76 -5.82
CA PRO A 204 -8.21 -38.64 -4.79
C PRO A 204 -6.77 -39.10 -5.05
N GLU A 205 -6.45 -39.40 -6.30
CA GLU A 205 -5.13 -39.87 -6.73
C GLU A 205 -4.08 -38.79 -6.55
N ILE A 206 -4.39 -37.55 -6.94
CA ILE A 206 -3.47 -36.40 -6.81
C ILE A 206 -3.24 -36.08 -5.32
N ARG A 207 -4.29 -36.13 -4.50
CA ARG A 207 -4.19 -35.91 -3.04
C ARG A 207 -3.25 -36.90 -2.37
N LYS A 208 -3.45 -38.19 -2.65
CA LYS A 208 -2.60 -39.27 -2.14
C LYS A 208 -1.16 -39.10 -2.60
N LEU A 209 -0.97 -38.82 -3.88
CA LEU A 209 0.35 -38.59 -4.45
C LEU A 209 1.06 -37.39 -3.83
N ALA A 210 0.35 -36.27 -3.61
CA ALA A 210 0.91 -35.10 -2.95
C ALA A 210 1.34 -35.40 -1.51
N ASP A 211 0.53 -36.12 -0.73
CA ASP A 211 0.88 -36.50 0.65
C ASP A 211 2.08 -37.47 0.67
N ASP A 212 2.14 -38.45 -0.23
CA ASP A 212 3.26 -39.39 -0.37
C ASP A 212 4.56 -38.67 -0.74
N LEU A 213 4.50 -37.74 -1.70
CA LEU A 213 5.65 -36.93 -2.13
C LEU A 213 6.14 -35.97 -1.04
N LYS A 214 5.23 -35.42 -0.22
CA LYS A 214 5.59 -34.63 0.95
C LYS A 214 6.25 -35.50 2.02
N ALA A 215 5.73 -36.69 2.29
CA ALA A 215 6.31 -37.64 3.24
C ALA A 215 7.73 -38.10 2.83
N LYS A 216 7.97 -38.23 1.52
CA LYS A 216 9.29 -38.54 0.94
C LYS A 216 10.24 -37.35 0.87
N GLY A 217 9.81 -36.13 1.22
CA GLY A 217 10.63 -34.91 1.09
C GLY A 217 10.88 -34.47 -0.36
N VAL A 218 10.06 -34.91 -1.32
CA VAL A 218 10.13 -34.43 -2.71
C VAL A 218 9.43 -33.08 -2.84
N LEU A 219 8.26 -32.95 -2.20
CA LEU A 219 7.55 -31.69 -2.03
C LEU A 219 7.92 -31.08 -0.67
N GLU A 220 8.47 -29.87 -0.71
CA GLU A 220 8.94 -29.14 0.45
C GLU A 220 8.37 -27.72 0.48
N ASN A 221 8.21 -27.17 1.68
CA ASN A 221 7.83 -25.77 1.85
C ASN A 221 9.09 -24.90 1.76
N THR A 222 9.26 -24.15 0.68
CA THR A 222 10.36 -23.22 0.50
C THR A 222 9.88 -21.77 0.56
N PHE A 223 10.80 -20.84 0.83
CA PHE A 223 10.48 -19.42 0.85
C PHE A 223 10.14 -18.94 -0.57
N ASN A 224 8.92 -18.42 -0.74
CA ASN A 224 8.41 -18.00 -2.02
C ASN A 224 8.89 -16.59 -2.40
N THR A 225 9.99 -16.53 -3.16
CA THR A 225 10.48 -15.26 -3.72
C THR A 225 9.64 -14.75 -4.89
N THR A 226 8.82 -15.60 -5.54
CA THR A 226 8.00 -15.18 -6.69
C THR A 226 6.88 -14.25 -6.27
N LEU A 227 6.39 -14.37 -5.03
CA LEU A 227 5.41 -13.44 -4.46
C LEU A 227 5.87 -11.97 -4.55
N PHE A 228 7.18 -11.69 -4.46
CA PHE A 228 7.71 -10.34 -4.53
C PHE A 228 8.15 -9.91 -5.92
N LYS A 229 8.53 -10.87 -6.79
CA LYS A 229 9.14 -10.59 -8.10
C LYS A 229 8.16 -10.66 -9.26
N ASN A 230 7.12 -11.46 -9.13
CA ASN A 230 6.15 -11.66 -10.21
C ASN A 230 5.02 -10.62 -10.13
N PRO A 231 4.40 -10.28 -11.27
CA PRO A 231 3.10 -9.60 -11.29
C PRO A 231 1.97 -10.55 -10.87
N ASP A 232 0.76 -10.02 -10.78
CA ASP A 232 -0.43 -10.84 -10.54
C ASP A 232 -0.66 -11.81 -11.71
N SER A 233 -1.28 -12.95 -11.43
CA SER A 233 -1.54 -14.01 -12.40
C SER A 233 -2.91 -14.62 -12.15
N ARG A 234 -3.72 -14.70 -13.21
CA ARG A 234 -5.03 -15.36 -13.16
C ARG A 234 -5.01 -16.78 -13.72
N SER A 235 -4.12 -17.06 -14.68
CA SER A 235 -3.99 -18.37 -15.31
C SER A 235 -3.21 -19.37 -14.47
N SER A 236 -2.30 -18.89 -13.62
CA SER A 236 -1.53 -19.70 -12.67
C SER A 236 -1.51 -19.00 -11.31
N PRO A 237 -2.46 -19.30 -10.40
CA PRO A 237 -2.54 -18.66 -9.09
C PRO A 237 -1.26 -18.84 -8.26
N ALA A 238 -0.59 -19.98 -8.42
CA ALA A 238 0.64 -20.33 -7.72
C ALA A 238 1.77 -19.31 -7.91
N ILE A 239 1.77 -18.52 -8.99
CA ILE A 239 2.81 -17.50 -9.25
C ILE A 239 2.36 -16.05 -9.03
N SER A 240 1.10 -15.80 -8.65
CA SER A 240 0.55 -14.45 -8.48
C SER A 240 1.34 -13.63 -7.44
N GLY A 241 2.09 -12.64 -7.91
CA GLY A 241 2.94 -11.80 -7.08
C GLY A 241 2.43 -10.37 -6.92
N LEU A 242 3.21 -9.60 -6.16
CA LEU A 242 2.92 -8.23 -5.75
C LEU A 242 3.78 -7.20 -6.49
N ALA A 243 4.71 -7.61 -7.36
CA ALA A 243 5.69 -6.70 -7.96
C ALA A 243 5.02 -5.56 -8.75
N GLY A 244 3.98 -5.89 -9.53
CA GLY A 244 3.22 -4.90 -10.29
C GLY A 244 2.50 -3.90 -9.38
N ALA A 245 1.82 -4.40 -8.34
CA ALA A 245 1.11 -3.60 -7.35
C ALA A 245 2.05 -2.71 -6.52
N PHE A 246 3.20 -3.25 -6.15
CA PHE A 246 4.24 -2.56 -5.39
C PHE A 246 4.83 -1.40 -6.18
N MET A 247 5.27 -1.66 -7.41
CA MET A 247 5.83 -0.61 -8.29
C MET A 247 4.78 0.45 -8.66
N GLY A 248 3.55 0.03 -8.95
CA GLY A 248 2.44 0.97 -9.19
C GLY A 248 2.19 1.88 -7.99
N SER A 249 2.17 1.33 -6.77
CA SER A 249 2.05 2.11 -5.53
C SER A 249 3.21 3.07 -5.33
N LEU A 250 4.44 2.63 -5.59
CA LEU A 250 5.63 3.46 -5.46
C LEU A 250 5.60 4.66 -6.42
N PHE A 251 5.30 4.43 -7.69
CA PHE A 251 5.17 5.51 -8.67
C PHE A 251 4.06 6.50 -8.30
N MET A 252 2.89 6.02 -7.90
CA MET A 252 1.80 6.89 -7.43
C MET A 252 2.23 7.74 -6.24
N MET A 253 2.87 7.15 -5.23
CA MET A 253 3.30 7.90 -4.04
C MET A 253 4.36 8.93 -4.37
N LEU A 254 5.27 8.62 -5.30
CA LEU A 254 6.24 9.60 -5.78
C LEU A 254 5.54 10.83 -6.40
N ILE A 255 4.51 10.60 -7.21
CA ILE A 255 3.72 11.69 -7.81
C ILE A 255 2.97 12.48 -6.74
N VAL A 256 2.33 11.81 -5.78
CA VAL A 256 1.66 12.47 -4.65
C VAL A 256 2.62 13.36 -3.87
N ILE A 257 3.82 12.87 -3.57
CA ILE A 257 4.86 13.62 -2.87
C ILE A 257 5.32 14.84 -3.68
N ILE A 258 5.61 14.66 -4.97
CA ILE A 258 6.13 15.72 -5.85
C ILE A 258 5.09 16.81 -6.12
N ILE A 259 3.81 16.46 -6.18
CA ILE A 259 2.73 17.41 -6.50
C ILE A 259 2.14 18.00 -5.23
N SER A 260 1.65 17.15 -4.33
CA SER A 260 0.82 17.59 -3.20
C SER A 260 1.61 18.38 -2.17
N ILE A 261 2.85 17.98 -1.88
CA ILE A 261 3.64 18.63 -0.85
C ILE A 261 4.06 20.05 -1.30
N PRO A 262 4.75 20.25 -2.43
CA PRO A 262 5.17 21.60 -2.83
C PRO A 262 3.99 22.54 -3.07
N ILE A 263 2.95 22.07 -3.77
CA ILE A 263 1.78 22.89 -4.07
C ILE A 263 1.03 23.21 -2.78
N GLY A 264 0.74 22.21 -1.94
CA GLY A 264 0.01 22.43 -0.69
C GLY A 264 0.76 23.35 0.28
N VAL A 265 2.08 23.20 0.38
CA VAL A 265 2.92 24.06 1.22
C VAL A 265 2.97 25.48 0.66
N ALA A 266 3.17 25.65 -0.64
CA ALA A 266 3.19 26.96 -1.28
C ALA A 266 1.85 27.70 -1.13
N SER A 267 0.73 27.00 -1.36
CA SER A 267 -0.62 27.54 -1.15
C SER A 267 -0.83 27.97 0.30
N ALA A 268 -0.41 27.17 1.27
CA ALA A 268 -0.53 27.51 2.68
C ALA A 268 0.34 28.69 3.09
N ILE A 269 1.59 28.77 2.61
CA ILE A 269 2.47 29.93 2.84
C ILE A 269 1.83 31.20 2.27
N TYR A 270 1.31 31.13 1.04
CA TYR A 270 0.65 32.27 0.42
C TYR A 270 -0.57 32.71 1.23
N LEU A 271 -1.48 31.79 1.56
CA LEU A 271 -2.72 32.09 2.26
C LEU A 271 -2.50 32.60 3.69
N GLU A 272 -1.51 32.06 4.40
CA GLU A 272 -1.28 32.43 5.81
C GLU A 272 -0.40 33.67 5.96
N GLU A 273 0.63 33.83 5.13
CA GLU A 273 1.61 34.90 5.31
C GLU A 273 1.40 36.07 4.35
N PHE A 274 0.90 35.86 3.13
CA PHE A 274 0.87 36.90 2.09
C PHE A 274 -0.52 37.38 1.70
N ALA A 275 -1.52 36.52 1.73
CA ALA A 275 -2.85 36.81 1.23
C ALA A 275 -3.58 37.85 2.10
N PRO A 276 -4.23 38.87 1.49
CA PRO A 276 -5.11 39.76 2.22
C PRO A 276 -6.39 39.02 2.64
N LYS A 277 -7.01 39.47 3.73
CA LYS A 277 -8.33 38.98 4.15
C LYS A 277 -9.40 39.65 3.29
N ASN A 278 -9.90 38.94 2.30
CA ASN A 278 -10.95 39.40 1.39
C ASN A 278 -11.84 38.22 0.95
N VAL A 279 -12.91 38.53 0.23
CA VAL A 279 -13.89 37.54 -0.25
C VAL A 279 -13.23 36.45 -1.12
N ILE A 280 -12.19 36.78 -1.90
CA ILE A 280 -11.50 35.78 -2.74
C ILE A 280 -10.75 34.77 -1.86
N THR A 281 -9.99 35.25 -0.87
CA THR A 281 -9.31 34.39 0.11
C THR A 281 -10.34 33.55 0.87
N ASP A 282 -11.44 34.14 1.33
CA ASP A 282 -12.51 33.40 2.02
C ASP A 282 -13.12 32.30 1.14
N ILE A 283 -13.38 32.56 -0.15
CA ILE A 283 -13.85 31.55 -1.10
C ILE A 283 -12.84 30.40 -1.24
N ILE A 284 -11.55 30.71 -1.37
CA ILE A 284 -10.49 29.70 -1.48
C ILE A 284 -10.46 28.83 -0.21
N GLU A 285 -10.54 29.45 0.97
CA GLU A 285 -10.55 28.73 2.24
C GLU A 285 -11.76 27.80 2.38
N VAL A 286 -12.95 28.27 2.00
CA VAL A 286 -14.16 27.44 1.99
C VAL A 286 -14.00 26.26 1.03
N ASN A 287 -13.43 26.45 -0.15
CA ASN A 287 -13.22 25.36 -1.11
C ASN A 287 -12.20 24.33 -0.61
N ILE A 288 -11.12 24.75 0.06
CA ILE A 288 -10.15 23.82 0.67
C ILE A 288 -10.84 22.96 1.73
N ASN A 289 -11.64 23.57 2.61
CA ASN A 289 -12.38 22.84 3.64
C ASN A 289 -13.44 21.91 3.05
N ASN A 290 -14.14 22.34 1.99
CA ASN A 290 -15.11 21.52 1.30
C ASN A 290 -14.42 20.30 0.65
N LEU A 291 -13.30 20.49 -0.05
CA LEU A 291 -12.54 19.40 -0.65
C LEU A 291 -12.05 18.38 0.38
N ALA A 292 -11.67 18.81 1.58
CA ALA A 292 -11.29 17.91 2.67
C ALA A 292 -12.45 17.04 3.19
N ALA A 293 -13.71 17.45 2.95
CA ALA A 293 -14.90 16.72 3.36
C ALA A 293 -15.48 15.81 2.26
N VAL A 294 -14.98 15.90 1.03
CA VAL A 294 -15.48 15.12 -0.11
C VAL A 294 -15.09 13.65 0.05
N PRO A 295 -16.02 12.69 -0.12
CA PRO A 295 -15.69 11.26 -0.11
C PRO A 295 -14.67 10.88 -1.19
N SER A 296 -13.73 9.98 -0.88
CA SER A 296 -12.62 9.65 -1.80
C SER A 296 -13.09 9.09 -3.15
N ILE A 297 -14.24 8.40 -3.19
CA ILE A 297 -14.84 7.90 -4.43
C ILE A 297 -15.17 9.01 -5.45
N VAL A 298 -15.54 10.20 -4.97
CA VAL A 298 -15.86 11.34 -5.85
C VAL A 298 -14.60 11.83 -6.58
N PHE A 299 -13.45 11.81 -5.92
CA PHE A 299 -12.16 12.12 -6.57
C PHE A 299 -11.83 11.10 -7.66
N GLY A 300 -12.17 9.82 -7.48
CA GLY A 300 -12.03 8.78 -8.51
C GLY A 300 -12.88 9.06 -9.74
N LEU A 301 -14.16 9.40 -9.56
CA LEU A 301 -15.06 9.76 -10.66
C LEU A 301 -14.59 11.00 -11.41
N LEU A 302 -14.17 12.03 -10.66
CA LEU A 302 -13.60 13.26 -11.22
C LEU A 302 -12.33 12.96 -12.02
N GLY A 303 -11.45 12.14 -11.46
CA GLY A 303 -10.22 11.69 -12.11
C GLY A 303 -10.49 10.94 -13.40
N ALA A 304 -11.44 10.01 -13.40
CA ALA A 304 -11.84 9.29 -14.60
C ALA A 304 -12.40 10.24 -15.67
N ALA A 305 -13.26 11.19 -15.30
CA ALA A 305 -13.84 12.14 -16.24
C ALA A 305 -12.80 13.10 -16.84
N ILE A 306 -11.93 13.69 -16.00
CA ILE A 306 -10.97 14.71 -16.44
C ILE A 306 -9.72 14.08 -17.03
N PHE A 307 -9.02 13.22 -16.28
CA PHE A 307 -7.72 12.71 -16.68
C PHE A 307 -7.81 11.66 -17.77
N ILE A 308 -8.75 10.72 -17.66
CA ILE A 308 -8.93 9.67 -18.67
C ILE A 308 -9.85 10.15 -19.79
N GLY A 309 -11.03 10.68 -19.45
CA GLY A 309 -12.04 11.09 -20.43
C GLY A 309 -11.62 12.30 -21.27
N TRP A 310 -11.27 13.42 -20.62
CA TRP A 310 -10.97 14.67 -21.33
C TRP A 310 -9.51 14.79 -21.77
N MET A 311 -8.55 14.43 -20.90
CA MET A 311 -7.12 14.52 -21.19
C MET A 311 -6.54 13.28 -21.89
N HIS A 312 -7.35 12.23 -22.08
CA HIS A 312 -6.96 10.99 -22.77
C HIS A 312 -5.71 10.31 -22.17
N LEU A 313 -5.51 10.45 -20.85
CA LEU A 313 -4.42 9.76 -20.15
C LEU A 313 -4.71 8.26 -20.04
N PRO A 314 -3.66 7.41 -19.97
CA PRO A 314 -3.86 5.97 -19.95
C PRO A 314 -4.64 5.51 -18.71
N LEU A 315 -5.62 4.64 -18.94
CA LEU A 315 -6.35 3.93 -17.89
C LEU A 315 -5.37 3.11 -17.03
N SER A 316 -5.63 3.00 -15.72
CA SER A 316 -4.82 2.18 -14.80
C SER A 316 -3.36 2.59 -14.67
N ALA A 317 -2.96 3.77 -15.17
CA ALA A 317 -1.60 4.25 -15.03
C ALA A 317 -1.36 4.82 -13.61
N PRO A 318 -0.23 4.49 -12.96
CA PRO A 318 0.21 5.15 -11.73
C PRO A 318 0.24 6.68 -11.82
N PHE A 319 0.49 7.23 -13.01
CA PHE A 319 0.42 8.66 -13.25
C PHE A 319 -0.95 9.25 -12.93
N VAL A 320 -2.02 8.66 -13.47
CA VAL A 320 -3.40 9.09 -13.24
C VAL A 320 -3.79 8.87 -11.77
N GLY A 321 -3.43 7.71 -11.20
CA GLY A 321 -3.66 7.41 -9.78
C GLY A 321 -2.99 8.44 -8.86
N GLY A 322 -1.74 8.79 -9.15
CA GLY A 322 -1.00 9.82 -8.41
C GLY A 322 -1.65 11.20 -8.50
N LEU A 323 -2.19 11.60 -9.66
CA LEU A 323 -2.90 12.87 -9.82
C LEU A 323 -4.20 12.90 -9.01
N VAL A 324 -5.00 11.84 -9.07
CA VAL A 324 -6.27 11.73 -8.31
C VAL A 324 -6.00 11.77 -6.81
N LEU A 325 -5.04 10.97 -6.34
CA LEU A 325 -4.65 10.97 -4.93
C LEU A 325 -4.05 12.30 -4.51
N SER A 326 -3.38 13.02 -5.42
CA SER A 326 -2.89 14.37 -5.13
C SER A 326 -4.01 15.36 -4.88
N LEU A 327 -5.07 15.35 -5.70
CA LEU A 327 -6.24 16.20 -5.49
C LEU A 327 -6.89 15.97 -4.12
N MET A 328 -6.93 14.71 -3.68
CA MET A 328 -7.45 14.34 -2.36
C MET A 328 -6.49 14.73 -1.21
N THR A 329 -5.17 14.65 -1.44
CA THR A 329 -4.15 14.89 -0.41
C THR A 329 -3.89 16.38 -0.18
N LEU A 330 -4.04 17.21 -1.22
CA LEU A 330 -3.77 18.65 -1.20
C LEU A 330 -4.47 19.39 -0.04
N PRO A 331 -5.78 19.25 0.20
CA PRO A 331 -6.46 19.94 1.30
C PRO A 331 -5.84 19.63 2.67
N THR A 332 -5.50 18.36 2.90
CA THR A 332 -4.85 17.90 4.14
C THR A 332 -3.50 18.57 4.34
N VAL A 333 -2.66 18.64 3.30
CA VAL A 333 -1.35 19.31 3.35
C VAL A 333 -1.51 20.81 3.59
N ILE A 334 -2.47 21.47 2.92
CA ILE A 334 -2.71 22.91 3.08
C ILE A 334 -3.13 23.23 4.53
N ILE A 335 -4.15 22.53 5.06
CA ILE A 335 -4.69 22.79 6.39
C ILE A 335 -3.62 22.57 7.46
N THR A 336 -2.88 21.47 7.39
CA THR A 336 -1.83 21.14 8.37
C THR A 336 -0.63 22.10 8.28
N THR A 337 -0.28 22.55 7.08
CA THR A 337 0.78 23.56 6.88
C THR A 337 0.38 24.90 7.48
N ARG A 338 -0.85 25.36 7.26
CA ARG A 338 -1.36 26.62 7.85
C ARG A 338 -1.36 26.59 9.36
N ALA A 339 -1.84 25.48 9.95
CA ALA A 339 -1.79 25.29 11.39
C ALA A 339 -0.35 25.38 11.95
N SER A 340 0.61 24.81 11.22
CA SER A 340 2.03 24.85 11.59
C SER A 340 2.63 26.25 11.49
N LEU A 341 2.34 27.00 10.42
CA LEU A 341 2.77 28.39 10.26
C LEU A 341 2.18 29.29 11.36
N LYS A 342 0.88 29.13 11.65
CA LYS A 342 0.17 29.90 12.69
C LYS A 342 0.69 29.63 14.11
N ALA A 343 1.25 28.45 14.35
CA ALA A 343 1.84 28.09 15.64
C ALA A 343 3.15 28.85 15.94
N VAL A 344 3.82 29.41 14.93
CA VAL A 344 5.03 30.21 15.12
C VAL A 344 4.68 31.51 15.87
N PRO A 345 5.34 31.86 16.98
CA PRO A 345 5.02 33.05 17.76
C PRO A 345 5.10 34.35 16.93
N PRO A 346 4.15 35.29 17.09
CA PRO A 346 4.20 36.58 16.40
C PRO A 346 5.46 37.40 16.70
N SER A 347 6.06 37.23 17.88
CA SER A 347 7.29 37.91 18.29
C SER A 347 8.46 37.63 17.34
N ILE A 348 8.56 36.42 16.78
CA ILE A 348 9.61 36.06 15.81
C ILE A 348 9.46 36.90 14.53
N ARG A 349 8.23 37.06 14.03
CA ARG A 349 7.93 37.88 12.85
C ARG A 349 8.26 39.34 13.11
N GLN A 350 7.83 39.86 14.26
CA GLN A 350 8.05 41.25 14.66
C GLN A 350 9.54 41.56 14.86
N ALA A 351 10.31 40.64 15.46
CA ALA A 351 11.75 40.81 15.65
C ALA A 351 12.49 40.86 14.31
N ALA A 352 12.20 39.95 13.38
CA ALA A 352 12.81 39.94 12.05
C ALA A 352 12.50 41.24 11.26
N LEU A 353 11.24 41.66 11.25
CA LEU A 353 10.82 42.92 10.62
C LEU A 353 11.47 44.14 11.30
N GLY A 354 11.59 44.12 12.63
CA GLY A 354 12.24 45.19 13.40
C GLY A 354 13.74 45.35 13.13
N LEU A 355 14.40 44.27 12.68
CA LEU A 355 15.79 44.29 12.20
C LEU A 355 15.93 44.71 10.73
N GLY A 356 14.82 45.07 10.07
CA GLY A 356 14.79 45.51 8.67
C GLY A 356 14.65 44.37 7.65
N ALA A 357 14.35 43.14 8.08
CA ALA A 357 14.08 42.05 7.14
C ALA A 357 12.79 42.31 6.36
N SER A 358 12.77 41.97 5.07
CA SER A 358 11.53 42.00 4.28
C SER A 358 10.56 40.91 4.75
N LYS A 359 9.28 41.03 4.38
CA LYS A 359 8.27 40.01 4.69
C LYS A 359 8.66 38.64 4.12
N VAL A 360 9.20 38.61 2.91
CA VAL A 360 9.72 37.40 2.27
C VAL A 360 10.89 36.83 3.06
N GLN A 361 11.87 37.66 3.44
CA GLN A 361 13.01 37.21 4.25
C GLN A 361 12.57 36.67 5.61
N THR A 362 11.60 37.31 6.25
CA THR A 362 11.01 36.88 7.53
C THR A 362 10.40 35.48 7.40
N VAL A 363 9.60 35.25 6.35
CA VAL A 363 8.95 33.96 6.13
C VAL A 363 9.97 32.87 5.82
N PHE A 364 10.84 33.06 4.83
CA PHE A 364 11.73 31.98 4.36
C PHE A 364 12.90 31.69 5.30
N HIS A 365 13.41 32.68 6.04
CA HIS A 365 14.56 32.47 6.93
C HIS A 365 14.17 32.15 8.38
N HIS A 366 12.96 32.54 8.82
CA HIS A 366 12.58 32.40 10.23
C HIS A 366 11.30 31.57 10.39
N VAL A 367 10.18 31.97 9.78
CA VAL A 367 8.89 31.30 10.03
C VAL A 367 8.85 29.90 9.44
N LEU A 368 9.21 29.76 8.16
CA LEU A 368 9.15 28.49 7.46
C LEU A 368 10.07 27.44 8.09
N PRO A 369 11.36 27.71 8.36
CA PRO A 369 12.24 26.75 9.05
C PRO A 369 11.69 26.30 10.41
N LEU A 370 11.09 27.20 11.19
CA LEU A 370 10.46 26.86 12.47
C LEU A 370 9.20 26.00 12.30
N ALA A 371 8.41 26.23 11.23
CA ALA A 371 7.20 25.47 10.96
C ALA A 371 7.46 24.11 10.28
N LEU A 372 8.62 23.91 9.65
CA LEU A 372 8.97 22.72 8.86
C LEU A 372 8.66 21.37 9.55
N PRO A 373 8.97 21.16 10.86
CA PRO A 373 8.63 19.89 11.52
C PRO A 373 7.13 19.60 11.56
N GLY A 374 6.30 20.63 11.75
CA GLY A 374 4.84 20.53 11.71
C GLY A 374 4.33 20.27 10.29
N ILE A 375 4.87 20.98 9.31
CA ILE A 375 4.55 20.82 7.88
C ILE A 375 4.85 19.38 7.42
N MET A 376 6.03 18.87 7.76
CA MET A 376 6.42 17.49 7.43
C MET A 376 5.50 16.47 8.10
N THR A 377 5.04 16.72 9.32
CA THR A 377 4.08 15.83 9.99
C THR A 377 2.75 15.80 9.24
N GLY A 378 2.25 16.95 8.79
CA GLY A 378 1.06 17.04 7.94
C GLY A 378 1.22 16.33 6.59
N ALA A 379 2.37 16.50 5.94
CA ALA A 379 2.70 15.82 4.70
C ALA A 379 2.77 14.29 4.87
N ILE A 380 3.39 13.81 5.96
CA ILE A 380 3.45 12.37 6.29
C ILE A 380 2.05 11.79 6.44
N ILE A 381 1.16 12.48 7.18
CA ILE A 381 -0.22 12.04 7.38
C ILE A 381 -0.96 11.98 6.03
N GLY A 382 -0.80 13.00 5.18
CA GLY A 382 -1.41 13.04 3.86
C GLY A 382 -0.97 11.90 2.95
N VAL A 383 0.33 11.62 2.86
CA VAL A 383 0.89 10.52 2.05
C VAL A 383 0.47 9.16 2.60
N ALA A 384 0.49 8.97 3.93
CA ALA A 384 0.06 7.73 4.55
C ALA A 384 -1.43 7.43 4.27
N HIS A 385 -2.28 8.46 4.29
CA HIS A 385 -3.68 8.34 3.93
C HIS A 385 -3.85 7.97 2.45
N ALA A 386 -3.16 8.67 1.55
CA ALA A 386 -3.21 8.42 0.11
C ALA A 386 -2.78 6.99 -0.27
N LEU A 387 -1.74 6.45 0.38
CA LEU A 387 -1.27 5.09 0.14
C LEU A 387 -2.31 4.01 0.50
N GLY A 388 -3.20 4.31 1.45
CA GLY A 388 -4.27 3.42 1.90
C GLY A 388 -5.56 3.54 1.08
N GLU A 389 -5.66 4.49 0.15
CA GLU A 389 -6.88 4.69 -0.63
C GLU A 389 -7.08 3.59 -1.67
N THR A 390 -8.32 3.08 -1.74
CA THR A 390 -8.71 2.03 -2.68
C THR A 390 -9.82 2.52 -3.62
N ALA A 391 -10.86 3.15 -3.05
CA ALA A 391 -12.06 3.55 -3.79
C ALA A 391 -11.79 4.43 -5.03
N PRO A 392 -11.00 5.52 -4.94
CA PRO A 392 -10.71 6.32 -6.13
C PRO A 392 -9.92 5.56 -7.19
N LEU A 393 -9.05 4.64 -6.79
CA LEU A 393 -8.18 3.86 -7.69
C LEU A 393 -8.96 2.82 -8.48
N LEU A 394 -9.97 2.20 -7.87
CA LEU A 394 -10.88 1.28 -8.57
C LEU A 394 -11.59 1.98 -9.73
N LEU A 395 -12.01 3.24 -9.54
CA LEU A 395 -12.77 3.98 -10.54
C LEU A 395 -11.95 4.43 -11.75
N ILE A 396 -10.64 4.58 -11.61
CA ILE A 396 -9.72 4.91 -12.71
C ILE A 396 -9.14 3.65 -13.39
N GLY A 397 -9.72 2.48 -13.11
CA GLY A 397 -9.42 1.23 -13.81
C GLY A 397 -8.34 0.37 -13.18
N MET A 398 -7.76 0.73 -12.03
CA MET A 398 -6.68 -0.09 -11.40
C MET A 398 -7.15 -1.48 -10.91
N SER A 399 -8.46 -1.76 -10.98
CA SER A 399 -9.02 -3.10 -10.80
C SER A 399 -8.85 -4.01 -12.02
N ALA A 400 -8.50 -3.45 -13.18
CA ALA A 400 -8.21 -4.21 -14.38
C ALA A 400 -7.00 -5.12 -14.15
N PHE A 401 -7.04 -6.32 -14.72
CA PHE A 401 -5.92 -7.25 -14.62
C PHE A 401 -4.70 -6.73 -15.39
N VAL A 402 -3.56 -6.68 -14.71
CA VAL A 402 -2.27 -6.29 -15.30
C VAL A 402 -1.27 -7.40 -15.04
N ALA A 403 -0.82 -8.05 -16.11
CA ALA A 403 0.08 -9.21 -16.08
C ALA A 403 1.58 -8.83 -16.17
N SER A 404 1.92 -7.56 -15.99
CA SER A 404 3.29 -7.04 -16.11
C SER A 404 3.63 -6.10 -14.96
N VAL A 405 4.94 -5.93 -14.72
CA VAL A 405 5.45 -4.94 -13.78
C VAL A 405 5.64 -3.63 -14.54
N PRO A 406 5.07 -2.50 -14.08
CA PRO A 406 5.23 -1.22 -14.77
C PRO A 406 6.69 -0.78 -14.71
N THR A 407 7.23 -0.39 -15.87
CA THR A 407 8.58 0.17 -16.00
C THR A 407 8.56 1.70 -15.92
N THR A 408 7.44 2.31 -16.34
CA THR A 408 7.20 3.75 -16.30
C THR A 408 5.91 4.06 -15.52
N PRO A 409 5.73 5.30 -15.01
CA PRO A 409 4.48 5.68 -14.35
C PRO A 409 3.29 5.77 -15.31
N PHE A 410 3.49 5.70 -16.62
CA PHE A 410 2.43 5.71 -17.64
C PHE A 410 2.00 4.30 -18.05
N ASP A 411 2.78 3.28 -17.69
CA ASP A 411 2.43 1.88 -17.94
C ASP A 411 1.23 1.50 -17.07
N GLN A 412 0.38 0.61 -17.57
CA GLN A 412 -0.72 0.08 -16.78
C GLN A 412 -0.18 -0.65 -15.55
N ALA A 413 -0.81 -0.41 -14.40
CA ALA A 413 -0.46 -1.05 -13.15
C ALA A 413 -1.69 -1.21 -12.27
N THR A 414 -1.49 -1.94 -11.18
CA THR A 414 -2.39 -1.90 -10.03
C THR A 414 -1.66 -1.30 -8.83
N ALA A 415 -2.37 -1.18 -7.72
CA ALA A 415 -1.85 -0.68 -6.46
C ALA A 415 -2.00 -1.74 -5.38
N LEU A 416 -1.13 -1.76 -4.37
CA LEU A 416 -1.21 -2.68 -3.25
C LEU A 416 -2.59 -2.69 -2.56
N PRO A 417 -3.22 -1.54 -2.22
CA PRO A 417 -4.58 -1.57 -1.64
C PRO A 417 -5.63 -2.18 -2.58
N VAL A 418 -5.52 -1.92 -3.88
CA VAL A 418 -6.41 -2.52 -4.89
C VAL A 418 -6.16 -4.01 -5.03
N GLN A 419 -4.89 -4.45 -5.01
CA GLN A 419 -4.54 -5.87 -5.06
C GLN A 419 -5.07 -6.63 -3.84
N VAL A 420 -5.00 -6.04 -2.64
CA VAL A 420 -5.62 -6.59 -1.43
C VAL A 420 -7.12 -6.78 -1.64
N TYR A 421 -7.81 -5.78 -2.19
CA TYR A 421 -9.24 -5.88 -2.50
C TYR A 421 -9.53 -6.99 -3.52
N LEU A 422 -8.76 -7.08 -4.61
CA LEU A 422 -8.93 -8.09 -5.66
C LEU A 422 -8.69 -9.52 -5.16
N TRP A 423 -7.63 -9.73 -4.37
CA TRP A 423 -7.32 -11.06 -3.81
C TRP A 423 -8.28 -11.47 -2.69
N GLN A 424 -8.82 -10.50 -1.92
CA GLN A 424 -9.88 -10.79 -0.96
C GLN A 424 -11.13 -11.36 -1.65
N GLY A 425 -11.48 -10.84 -2.83
CA GLY A 425 -12.63 -11.28 -3.61
C GLY A 425 -12.39 -12.47 -4.54
N ASN A 426 -11.23 -13.13 -4.46
CA ASN A 426 -10.89 -14.22 -5.37
C ASN A 426 -11.66 -15.51 -5.06
N GLU A 427 -12.05 -16.24 -6.11
CA GLU A 427 -12.80 -17.50 -6.04
C GLU A 427 -12.01 -18.60 -5.30
N LEU A 428 -10.68 -18.67 -5.48
CA LEU A 428 -9.81 -19.61 -4.79
C LEU A 428 -9.43 -19.09 -3.39
N ARG A 429 -10.45 -18.92 -2.54
CA ARG A 429 -10.31 -18.28 -1.21
C ARG A 429 -9.28 -18.94 -0.31
N ASN A 430 -9.23 -20.28 -0.28
CA ASN A 430 -8.33 -21.06 0.57
C ASN A 430 -6.84 -20.81 0.25
N PHE A 431 -6.55 -20.40 -0.98
CA PHE A 431 -5.21 -20.01 -1.42
C PHE A 431 -4.94 -18.52 -1.20
N PHE A 432 -5.88 -17.66 -1.62
CA PHE A 432 -5.67 -16.21 -1.61
C PHE A 432 -5.88 -15.56 -0.24
N GLU A 433 -6.52 -16.20 0.76
CA GLU A 433 -6.67 -15.61 2.10
C GLU A 433 -5.30 -15.27 2.72
N GLY A 434 -4.37 -16.24 2.73
CA GLY A 434 -3.03 -16.02 3.23
C GLY A 434 -2.24 -15.00 2.40
N ARG A 435 -2.37 -15.05 1.07
CA ARG A 435 -1.72 -14.07 0.17
C ARG A 435 -2.25 -12.66 0.33
N THR A 436 -3.54 -12.51 0.58
CA THR A 436 -4.16 -11.21 0.91
C THR A 436 -3.56 -10.65 2.18
N ALA A 437 -3.42 -11.47 3.24
CA ALA A 437 -2.75 -11.06 4.47
C ALA A 437 -1.27 -10.72 4.24
N ALA A 438 -0.55 -11.47 3.41
CA ALA A 438 0.83 -11.15 3.01
C ALA A 438 0.92 -9.82 2.23
N ALA A 439 -0.04 -9.53 1.34
CA ALA A 439 -0.13 -8.26 0.63
C ALA A 439 -0.33 -7.09 1.59
N ILE A 440 -1.16 -7.26 2.64
CA ILE A 440 -1.32 -6.27 3.71
C ILE A 440 0.01 -6.07 4.46
N ILE A 441 0.77 -7.13 4.77
CA ILE A 441 2.09 -7.01 5.39
C ILE A 441 3.04 -6.20 4.50
N VAL A 442 3.06 -6.45 3.18
CA VAL A 442 3.89 -5.69 2.23
C VAL A 442 3.46 -4.23 2.13
N LEU A 443 2.15 -3.95 2.10
CA LEU A 443 1.61 -2.59 2.14
C LEU A 443 2.02 -1.85 3.42
N LEU A 444 1.90 -2.51 4.58
CA LEU A 444 2.31 -1.95 5.86
C LEU A 444 3.82 -1.72 5.90
N ALA A 445 4.62 -2.64 5.36
CA ALA A 445 6.08 -2.48 5.26
C ALA A 445 6.45 -1.28 4.37
N LEU A 446 5.78 -1.11 3.22
CA LEU A 446 5.96 0.07 2.36
C LEU A 446 5.57 1.36 3.09
N MET A 447 4.42 1.38 3.75
CA MET A 447 3.93 2.52 4.52
C MET A 447 4.91 2.89 5.65
N ILE A 448 5.35 1.92 6.43
CA ILE A 448 6.33 2.12 7.51
C ILE A 448 7.67 2.59 6.93
N GLY A 449 8.11 2.04 5.80
CA GLY A 449 9.34 2.46 5.12
C GLY A 449 9.29 3.92 4.69
N LEU A 450 8.24 4.33 3.98
CA LEU A 450 8.03 5.71 3.53
C LEU A 450 7.91 6.67 4.72
N ASN A 451 7.11 6.32 5.74
CA ASN A 451 6.95 7.15 6.93
C ASN A 451 8.24 7.26 7.74
N SER A 452 9.01 6.17 7.86
CA SER A 452 10.30 6.19 8.57
C SER A 452 11.30 7.08 7.87
N LEU A 453 11.38 7.02 6.53
CA LEU A 453 12.21 7.91 5.73
C LEU A 453 11.81 9.37 5.94
N ALA A 454 10.51 9.67 5.91
CA ALA A 454 10.01 11.02 6.12
C ALA A 454 10.25 11.54 7.54
N ILE A 455 10.09 10.70 8.57
CA ILE A 455 10.42 11.04 9.97
C ILE A 455 11.93 11.27 10.13
N TRP A 456 12.75 10.47 9.47
CA TRP A 456 14.20 10.65 9.47
C TRP A 456 14.60 11.99 8.83
N LEU A 457 14.01 12.33 7.67
CA LEU A 457 14.18 13.65 7.04
C LEU A 457 13.73 14.76 7.99
N ARG A 458 12.58 14.59 8.66
CA ARG A 458 12.08 15.54 9.66
C ARG A 458 13.10 15.81 10.75
N LYS A 459 13.64 14.76 11.37
CA LYS A 459 14.62 14.88 12.45
C LYS A 459 15.92 15.54 11.99
N LYS A 460 16.32 15.32 10.73
CA LYS A 460 17.53 15.94 10.15
C LYS A 460 17.38 17.44 9.92
N PHE A 461 16.18 17.89 9.54
CA PHE A 461 15.89 19.31 9.27
C PHE A 461 15.25 20.04 10.46
N GLU A 462 15.08 19.38 11.59
CA GLU A 462 14.52 19.98 12.81
C GLU A 462 15.52 20.98 13.41
N VAL A 463 15.18 22.27 13.34
CA VAL A 463 15.90 23.32 14.08
C VAL A 463 15.24 23.46 15.45
N ARG A 464 15.96 23.08 16.51
CA ARG A 464 15.49 23.21 17.89
C ARG A 464 15.79 24.62 18.40
N TRP A 465 14.78 25.24 18.99
CA TRP A 465 14.89 26.48 19.76
C TRP A 465 15.25 26.23 21.22
#